data_AF-A0A1J5IHI1-F1
#
_entry.id   AF-A0A1J5IHI1-F1
#
_cell.length_a   1.000
_cell.length_b   1.000
_cell.length_c   1.000
_cell.angle_alpha   90.00
_cell.angle_beta   90.00
_cell.angle_gamma   90.00
#
_symmetry.space_group_name_H-M   'P 1'
#
loop_
_entity.id
_entity.type
_entity.pdbx_description
1 polymer ?
#
loop_
_entity_poly.entity_id
_entity_poly.type
_entity_poly.pdbx_seq_one_letter_code
_entity_poly.pdbx_strand_id
1 'polypeptide(L)'
;MKSKKQAPLIKPYLPGQVIFKEGTQGDKVYIIKEGSIKITTQSGEKVVTLAVLNKGACFGEMSVISANPRVASATAETATEVYEIDRKQVENIIADLPPLFRVIINSLIKRVTKLNQFVLDKSSTITPVMSMANLMKLLYQALSQKEGSEALDALSEVDNQTVTIGMREIVRYSHDIMGISSSGCHKLLEIFVKFKLVKIDDHTVKFNPASLIQDTRDLINALESTTNTDDLKAELEYIDLIELAEKLHLEPHALLDAIRIGRIGLDAVVLKQSIVRRCMEEQGRQSFY
;
A
#
# COMPACT_ATOMS: atom_id res chain seq x y z
N MET A 1 20.25 47.09 -16.53
CA MET A 1 19.33 47.40 -15.41
C MET A 1 19.43 46.26 -14.40
N LYS A 2 19.93 46.52 -13.19
CA LYS A 2 20.03 45.49 -12.13
C LYS A 2 18.63 45.15 -11.64
N SER A 3 18.15 43.94 -11.93
CA SER A 3 16.89 43.41 -11.43
C SER A 3 16.90 43.42 -9.89
N LYS A 4 15.92 44.09 -9.26
CA LYS A 4 15.73 44.05 -7.80
C LYS A 4 15.51 42.59 -7.39
N LYS A 5 16.50 41.96 -6.75
CA LYS A 5 16.34 40.66 -6.08
C LYS A 5 15.30 40.83 -4.96
N GLN A 6 14.06 40.46 -5.25
CA GLN A 6 13.01 40.36 -4.24
C GLN A 6 13.38 39.18 -3.33
N ALA A 7 13.46 39.41 -2.01
CA ALA A 7 13.78 38.37 -1.06
C ALA A 7 12.72 37.25 -1.15
N PRO A 8 13.11 35.96 -1.08
CA PRO A 8 12.16 34.86 -1.14
C PRO A 8 11.17 34.98 0.03
N LEU A 9 9.88 34.89 -0.27
CA LEU A 9 8.82 34.99 0.73
C LEU A 9 8.91 33.76 1.65
N ILE A 10 9.19 33.99 2.94
CA ILE A 10 9.13 32.94 3.95
C ILE A 10 7.68 32.76 4.37
N LYS A 11 7.20 31.53 4.33
CA LYS A 11 5.84 31.20 4.75
C LYS A 11 5.84 30.10 5.81
N PRO A 12 5.19 30.33 6.96
CA PRO A 12 5.02 29.33 8.00
C PRO A 12 3.83 28.42 7.71
N TYR A 13 3.94 27.16 8.14
CA TYR A 13 2.91 26.13 8.11
C TYR A 13 2.89 25.40 9.46
N LEU A 14 1.68 25.20 10.00
CA LEU A 14 1.48 24.44 11.23
C LEU A 14 1.59 22.92 10.97
N PRO A 15 1.92 22.10 11.98
CA PRO A 15 1.86 20.64 11.85
C PRO A 15 0.49 20.18 11.32
N GLY A 16 0.51 19.26 10.36
CA GLY A 16 -0.68 18.74 9.67
C GLY A 16 -1.23 19.65 8.57
N GLN A 17 -0.73 20.87 8.40
CA GLN A 17 -1.23 21.79 7.38
C GLN A 17 -0.81 21.34 5.98
N VAL A 18 -1.80 21.20 5.09
CA VAL A 18 -1.57 20.85 3.69
C VAL A 18 -1.05 22.07 2.94
N ILE A 19 0.07 21.89 2.24
CA ILE A 19 0.71 22.93 1.42
C ILE A 19 0.14 22.88 0.01
N PHE A 20 0.07 21.68 -0.57
CA PHE A 20 -0.65 21.42 -1.82
C PHE A 20 -1.10 19.97 -1.87
N LYS A 21 -2.09 19.69 -2.71
CA LYS A 21 -2.62 18.34 -2.93
C LYS A 21 -2.13 17.79 -4.26
N GLU A 22 -2.06 16.47 -4.32
CA GLU A 22 -1.90 15.74 -5.57
C GLU A 22 -2.99 16.14 -6.58
N GLY A 23 -2.65 16.16 -7.87
CA GLY A 23 -3.55 16.49 -8.97
C GLY A 23 -3.82 17.99 -9.15
N THR A 24 -3.45 18.86 -8.20
CA THR A 24 -3.60 20.31 -8.39
C THR A 24 -2.53 20.87 -9.32
N GLN A 25 -2.77 22.01 -9.94
CA GLN A 25 -1.73 22.71 -10.69
C GLN A 25 -0.67 23.29 -9.75
N GLY A 26 0.60 23.18 -10.12
CA GLY A 26 1.72 23.76 -9.38
C GLY A 26 2.23 25.04 -10.03
N ASP A 27 2.21 26.12 -9.28
CA ASP A 27 2.71 27.45 -9.67
C ASP A 27 3.93 27.89 -8.85
N LYS A 28 4.34 27.09 -7.86
CA LYS A 28 5.43 27.39 -6.92
C LYS A 28 6.30 26.17 -6.62
N VAL A 29 7.57 26.44 -6.32
CA VAL A 29 8.55 25.51 -5.75
C VAL A 29 8.88 25.95 -4.34
N TYR A 30 9.19 24.99 -3.47
CA TYR A 30 9.40 25.23 -2.05
C TYR A 30 10.77 24.72 -1.61
N ILE A 31 11.44 25.46 -0.73
CA ILE A 31 12.65 25.00 -0.03
C ILE A 31 12.39 25.07 1.47
N ILE A 32 12.62 23.97 2.18
CA ILE A 32 12.41 23.90 3.63
C ILE A 32 13.49 24.73 4.34
N LYS A 33 13.10 25.81 5.00
CA LYS A 33 14.00 26.62 5.83
C LYS A 33 14.20 25.96 7.20
N GLU A 34 13.13 25.42 7.78
CA GLU A 34 13.09 24.77 9.09
C GLU A 34 11.85 23.86 9.18
N GLY A 35 11.91 22.79 9.96
CA GLY A 35 10.84 21.78 10.08
C GLY A 35 10.97 20.61 9.10
N SER A 36 9.86 19.87 8.92
CA SER A 36 9.76 18.68 8.08
C SER A 36 8.43 18.61 7.33
N ILE A 37 8.49 18.14 6.08
CA ILE A 37 7.35 17.97 5.18
C ILE A 37 7.21 16.49 4.81
N LYS A 38 6.01 15.96 4.98
CA LYS A 38 5.63 14.62 4.51
C LYS A 38 5.06 14.72 3.10
N ILE A 39 5.64 13.94 2.19
CA ILE A 39 5.17 13.79 0.81
C ILE A 39 4.38 12.50 0.69
N THR A 40 3.13 12.60 0.27
CA THR A 40 2.23 11.44 0.13
C THR A 40 1.60 11.40 -1.25
N THR A 41 1.20 10.21 -1.69
CA THR A 41 0.38 10.01 -2.88
C THR A 41 -0.81 9.13 -2.54
N GLN A 42 -1.83 9.11 -3.39
CA GLN A 42 -3.01 8.28 -3.23
C GLN A 42 -3.06 7.17 -4.29
N SER A 43 -3.31 5.93 -3.84
CA SER A 43 -3.69 4.82 -4.70
C SER A 43 -5.02 4.26 -4.20
N GLY A 44 -6.10 4.55 -4.93
CA GLY A 44 -7.46 4.33 -4.43
C GLY A 44 -7.74 5.14 -3.16
N GLU A 45 -8.18 4.48 -2.09
CA GLU A 45 -8.42 5.11 -0.78
C GLU A 45 -7.15 5.16 0.10
N LYS A 46 -6.06 4.50 -0.30
CA LYS A 46 -4.83 4.38 0.49
C LYS A 46 -3.92 5.58 0.26
N VAL A 47 -3.50 6.22 1.35
CA VAL A 47 -2.44 7.24 1.35
C VAL A 47 -1.10 6.54 1.57
N VAL A 48 -0.17 6.72 0.64
CA VAL A 48 1.19 6.17 0.71
C VAL A 48 2.17 7.31 0.94
N THR A 49 3.02 7.19 1.97
CA THR A 49 4.12 8.14 2.20
C THR A 49 5.27 7.81 1.25
N LEU A 50 5.65 8.76 0.40
CA LEU A 50 6.78 8.64 -0.52
C LEU A 50 8.10 9.07 0.15
N ALA A 51 8.05 10.11 0.98
CA ALA A 51 9.20 10.65 1.67
C ALA A 51 8.81 11.54 2.85
N VAL A 52 9.74 11.70 3.79
CA VAL A 52 9.76 12.81 4.76
C VAL A 52 10.98 13.65 4.45
N LEU A 53 10.75 14.93 4.13
CA LEU A 53 11.77 15.89 3.71
C LEU A 53 12.07 16.84 4.86
N ASN A 54 13.35 17.14 5.08
CA ASN A 54 13.81 18.00 6.17
C ASN A 54 14.41 19.31 5.64
N LYS A 55 14.80 20.21 6.55
CA LYS A 55 15.52 21.46 6.26
C LYS A 55 16.55 21.31 5.12
N GLY A 56 16.49 22.23 4.15
CA GLY A 56 17.33 22.27 2.96
C GLY A 56 16.77 21.52 1.76
N ALA A 57 15.78 20.64 1.95
CA ALA A 57 15.15 19.93 0.84
C ALA A 57 14.28 20.86 -0.01
N CYS A 58 14.29 20.61 -1.32
CA CYS A 58 13.42 21.24 -2.31
C CYS A 58 12.25 20.30 -2.62
N PHE A 59 11.04 20.84 -2.78
CA PHE A 59 9.87 20.05 -3.16
C PHE A 59 8.87 20.86 -4.01
N GLY A 60 8.08 20.13 -4.80
CA GLY A 60 7.11 20.70 -5.73
C GLY A 60 7.71 21.17 -7.06
N GLU A 61 9.01 20.96 -7.28
CA GLU A 61 9.74 21.27 -8.49
C GLU A 61 9.22 20.52 -9.72
N MET A 62 8.80 19.26 -9.55
CA MET A 62 8.38 18.41 -10.68
C MET A 62 7.24 19.02 -11.48
N SER A 63 6.21 19.56 -10.82
CA SER A 63 5.04 20.15 -11.48
C SER A 63 5.39 21.43 -12.23
N VAL A 64 6.31 22.24 -11.67
CA VAL A 64 6.75 23.49 -12.28
C VAL A 64 7.62 23.22 -13.52
N ILE A 65 8.59 22.30 -13.39
CA ILE A 65 9.56 21.98 -14.46
C ILE A 65 8.92 21.21 -15.61
N SER A 66 8.06 20.22 -15.30
CA SER A 66 7.44 19.36 -16.32
C SER A 66 6.13 19.92 -16.89
N ALA A 67 5.63 21.02 -16.34
CA ALA A 67 4.32 21.60 -16.65
C ALA A 67 3.11 20.66 -16.48
N ASN A 68 3.27 19.63 -15.64
CA ASN A 68 2.19 18.71 -15.26
C ASN A 68 1.60 19.07 -13.89
N PRO A 69 0.41 18.53 -13.53
CA PRO A 69 -0.11 18.63 -12.18
C PRO A 69 0.84 18.08 -11.10
N ARG A 70 0.56 18.40 -9.83
CA ARG A 70 1.27 17.84 -8.67
C ARG A 70 1.13 16.31 -8.69
N VAL A 71 2.26 15.62 -8.65
CA VAL A 71 2.32 14.13 -8.63
C VAL A 71 2.17 13.54 -7.24
N ALA A 72 2.15 14.38 -6.20
CA ALA A 72 2.02 14.01 -4.81
C ALA A 72 1.46 15.20 -4.01
N SER A 73 0.91 14.92 -2.83
CA SER A 73 0.53 15.90 -1.82
C SER A 73 1.71 16.21 -0.91
N ALA A 74 1.76 17.43 -0.38
CA ALA A 74 2.74 17.85 0.60
C ALA A 74 2.04 18.42 1.85
N THR A 75 2.39 17.88 3.01
CA THR A 75 1.81 18.27 4.30
C THR A 75 2.94 18.53 5.29
N ALA A 76 2.85 19.63 6.03
CA ALA A 76 3.78 19.90 7.12
C ALA A 76 3.64 18.82 8.19
N GLU A 77 4.72 18.14 8.52
CA GLU A 77 4.74 17.12 9.57
C GLU A 77 5.05 17.75 10.93
N THR A 78 5.94 18.73 10.95
CA THR A 78 6.23 19.59 12.09
C THR A 78 5.92 21.06 11.76
N ALA A 79 6.06 21.96 12.73
CA ALA A 79 5.98 23.39 12.45
C ALA A 79 7.10 23.75 11.46
N THR A 80 6.70 24.22 10.27
CA THR A 80 7.60 24.30 9.11
C THR A 80 7.59 25.69 8.50
N GLU A 81 8.79 26.22 8.24
CA GLU A 81 8.96 27.42 7.44
C GLU A 81 9.56 27.05 6.09
N VAL A 82 9.02 27.61 5.01
CA VAL A 82 9.51 27.38 3.65
C VAL A 82 9.76 28.68 2.92
N TYR A 83 10.74 28.67 2.01
CA TYR A 83 10.85 29.68 0.96
C TYR A 83 9.91 29.29 -0.17
N GLU A 84 9.00 30.17 -0.57
CA GLU A 84 8.19 30.01 -1.79
C GLU A 84 8.90 30.70 -2.98
N ILE A 85 9.06 29.97 -4.08
CA ILE A 85 9.67 30.45 -5.31
C ILE A 85 8.65 30.30 -6.44
N ASP A 86 8.30 31.42 -7.08
CA ASP A 86 7.30 31.42 -8.16
C ASP A 86 7.81 30.73 -9.41
N ARG A 87 6.89 30.06 -10.13
CA ARG A 87 7.14 29.39 -11.41
C ARG A 87 7.97 30.21 -12.37
N LYS A 88 7.64 31.49 -12.57
CA LYS A 88 8.37 32.39 -13.49
C LYS A 88 9.84 32.54 -13.12
N GLN A 89 10.17 32.57 -11.83
CA GLN A 89 11.54 32.67 -11.36
C GLN A 89 12.30 31.37 -11.67
N VAL A 90 11.67 30.22 -11.44
CA VAL A 90 12.25 28.90 -11.76
C VAL A 90 12.42 28.73 -13.27
N GLU A 91 11.43 29.11 -14.06
CA GLU A 91 11.47 29.06 -15.53
C GLU A 91 12.61 29.92 -16.08
N ASN A 92 12.82 31.12 -15.55
CA ASN A 92 13.94 31.97 -15.94
C ASN A 92 15.29 31.33 -15.59
N ILE A 93 15.44 30.74 -14.39
CA ILE A 93 16.67 30.04 -14.00
C ILE A 93 16.95 28.87 -14.94
N ILE A 94 15.93 28.06 -15.26
CA ILE A 94 16.07 26.95 -16.19
C ILE A 94 16.37 27.44 -17.62
N ALA A 95 15.77 28.58 -18.01
CA ALA A 95 16.00 29.22 -19.30
C ALA A 95 17.45 29.72 -19.47
N ASP A 96 18.16 29.97 -18.37
CA ASP A 96 19.58 30.36 -18.40
C ASP A 96 20.54 29.15 -18.35
N LEU A 97 20.04 27.94 -18.07
CA LEU A 97 20.85 26.73 -18.06
C LEU A 97 21.22 26.26 -19.48
N PRO A 98 22.44 25.70 -19.67
CA PRO A 98 22.82 25.10 -20.95
C PRO A 98 21.86 23.97 -21.37
N PRO A 99 21.58 23.79 -22.68
CA PRO A 99 20.56 22.87 -23.17
C PRO A 99 20.69 21.43 -22.63
N LEU A 100 21.92 20.93 -22.48
CA LEU A 100 22.20 19.59 -21.96
C LEU A 100 21.62 19.38 -20.55
N PHE A 101 21.76 20.37 -19.65
CA PHE A 101 21.26 20.27 -18.29
C PHE A 101 19.73 20.15 -18.25
N ARG A 102 19.02 20.82 -19.15
CA ARG A 102 17.55 20.70 -19.24
C ARG A 102 17.12 19.31 -19.66
N VAL A 103 17.84 18.70 -20.61
CA VAL A 103 17.57 17.32 -21.05
C VAL A 103 17.79 16.34 -19.90
N ILE A 104 18.89 16.50 -19.14
CA ILE A 104 19.20 15.67 -17.98
C ILE A 104 18.12 15.82 -16.91
N ILE A 105 17.77 17.05 -16.51
CA ILE A 105 16.74 17.33 -15.50
C ILE A 105 15.39 16.69 -15.91
N ASN A 106 14.95 16.89 -17.14
CA ASN A 106 13.71 16.30 -17.64
C ASN A 106 13.76 14.76 -17.67
N SER A 107 14.90 14.17 -18.01
CA SER A 107 15.08 12.71 -17.96
C SER A 107 14.99 12.19 -16.52
N LEU A 108 15.62 12.87 -15.56
CA LEU A 108 15.59 12.48 -14.15
C LEU A 108 14.17 12.59 -13.57
N ILE A 109 13.46 13.68 -13.86
CA ILE A 109 12.06 13.85 -13.44
C ILE A 109 11.19 12.71 -13.99
N LYS A 110 11.34 12.36 -15.27
CA LYS A 110 10.60 11.24 -15.88
C LYS A 110 10.92 9.91 -15.18
N ARG A 111 12.18 9.65 -14.84
CA ARG A 111 12.58 8.41 -14.14
C ARG A 111 12.03 8.36 -12.72
N VAL A 112 12.14 9.44 -11.95
CA VAL A 112 11.60 9.52 -10.59
C VAL A 112 10.07 9.37 -10.60
N THR A 113 9.37 10.00 -11.55
CA THR A 113 7.92 9.84 -11.70
C THR A 113 7.53 8.39 -11.97
N LYS A 114 8.27 7.72 -12.88
CA LYS A 114 8.06 6.28 -13.16
C LYS A 114 8.34 5.40 -11.95
N LEU A 115 9.37 5.70 -11.17
CA LEU A 115 9.68 4.96 -9.94
C LEU A 115 8.57 5.15 -8.90
N ASN A 116 8.06 6.37 -8.73
CA ASN A 116 6.93 6.62 -7.84
C ASN A 116 5.67 5.87 -8.29
N GLN A 117 5.38 5.83 -9.60
CA GLN A 117 4.30 5.01 -10.16
C GLN A 117 4.54 3.52 -9.92
N PHE A 118 5.77 3.04 -10.05
CA PHE A 118 6.12 1.65 -9.79
C PHE A 118 5.93 1.24 -8.32
N VAL A 119 6.22 2.15 -7.38
CA VAL A 119 5.91 1.97 -5.95
C VAL A 119 4.39 1.86 -5.72
N LEU A 120 3.59 2.60 -6.49
CA LEU A 120 2.12 2.52 -6.44
C LEU A 120 1.59 1.22 -7.06
N ASP A 121 2.12 0.84 -8.23
CA ASP A 121 1.69 -0.33 -9.02
C ASP A 121 2.07 -1.66 -8.34
N LYS A 122 3.22 -1.72 -7.65
CA LYS A 122 3.64 -2.94 -6.94
C LYS A 122 2.97 -3.15 -5.58
N SER A 123 2.42 -2.10 -4.97
CA SER A 123 1.67 -2.23 -3.71
C SER A 123 0.18 -2.53 -3.91
N SER A 124 -0.38 -2.38 -5.13
CA SER A 124 -1.83 -2.42 -5.33
C SER A 124 -2.44 -3.75 -5.80
N THR A 125 -1.66 -4.71 -6.31
CA THR A 125 -2.25 -5.97 -6.85
C THR A 125 -1.66 -7.25 -6.27
N ILE A 126 -0.36 -7.29 -5.95
CA ILE A 126 0.31 -8.52 -5.48
C ILE A 126 -0.03 -8.81 -4.01
N THR A 127 0.00 -7.78 -3.15
CA THR A 127 -0.30 -7.93 -1.71
C THR A 127 -1.75 -8.32 -1.45
N PRO A 128 -2.78 -7.69 -2.06
CA PRO A 128 -4.16 -8.05 -1.77
C PRO A 128 -4.55 -9.45 -2.29
N VAL A 129 -3.92 -9.93 -3.36
CA VAL A 129 -4.21 -11.26 -3.91
C VAL A 129 -3.71 -12.35 -2.95
N MET A 130 -2.47 -12.29 -2.48
CA MET A 130 -1.98 -13.27 -1.50
C MET A 130 -2.74 -13.18 -0.16
N SER A 131 -3.03 -11.96 0.32
CA SER A 131 -3.82 -11.76 1.54
C SER A 131 -5.24 -12.33 1.42
N MET A 132 -5.89 -12.19 0.26
CA MET A 132 -7.22 -12.77 0.00
C MET A 132 -7.16 -14.30 0.00
N ALA A 133 -6.14 -14.90 -0.62
CA ALA A 133 -5.96 -16.35 -0.63
C ALA A 133 -5.77 -16.91 0.79
N ASN A 134 -4.92 -16.27 1.59
CA ASN A 134 -4.70 -16.62 3.00
C ASN A 134 -5.96 -16.45 3.84
N LEU A 135 -6.70 -15.35 3.63
CA LEU A 135 -7.97 -15.11 4.31
C LEU A 135 -8.99 -16.22 3.99
N MET A 136 -9.18 -16.58 2.72
CA MET A 136 -10.09 -17.66 2.34
C MET A 136 -9.68 -19.01 2.93
N LYS A 137 -8.38 -19.32 2.98
CA LYS A 137 -7.87 -20.55 3.61
C LYS A 137 -8.07 -20.56 5.13
N LEU A 138 -7.83 -19.45 5.81
CA LEU A 138 -8.09 -19.32 7.24
C LEU A 138 -9.57 -19.42 7.57
N LEU A 139 -10.45 -18.80 6.75
CA LEU A 139 -11.89 -18.94 6.91
C LEU A 139 -12.32 -20.40 6.79
N TYR A 140 -11.82 -21.10 5.78
CA TYR A 140 -12.05 -22.53 5.65
C TYR A 140 -11.64 -23.29 6.92
N GLN A 141 -10.41 -23.11 7.39
CA GLN A 141 -9.92 -23.81 8.59
C GLN A 141 -10.76 -23.49 9.84
N ALA A 142 -11.14 -22.23 10.03
CA ALA A 142 -11.95 -21.81 11.17
C ALA A 142 -13.39 -22.37 11.12
N LEU A 143 -13.98 -22.44 9.93
CA LEU A 143 -15.33 -22.99 9.73
C LEU A 143 -15.34 -24.52 9.84
N SER A 144 -14.30 -25.19 9.37
CA SER A 144 -14.13 -26.64 9.50
C SER A 144 -13.95 -27.11 10.94
N GLN A 145 -13.45 -26.26 11.84
CA GLN A 145 -13.27 -26.56 13.26
C GLN A 145 -14.50 -26.24 14.14
N LYS A 146 -15.51 -25.52 13.63
CA LYS A 146 -16.71 -25.15 14.40
C LYS A 146 -17.76 -26.27 14.36
N GLU A 147 -18.20 -26.74 15.52
CA GLU A 147 -19.37 -27.60 15.67
C GLU A 147 -20.65 -26.74 15.87
N GLY A 148 -21.63 -26.79 14.94
CA GLY A 148 -22.92 -26.08 15.07
C GLY A 148 -23.61 -25.69 13.75
N SER A 149 -24.88 -25.23 13.82
CA SER A 149 -25.70 -24.92 12.63
C SER A 149 -25.20 -23.71 11.82
N GLU A 150 -24.57 -22.73 12.46
CA GLU A 150 -24.01 -21.55 11.79
C GLU A 150 -22.82 -21.89 10.87
N ALA A 151 -22.04 -22.93 11.19
CA ALA A 151 -20.94 -23.38 10.35
C ALA A 151 -21.44 -24.17 9.13
N LEU A 152 -22.52 -24.95 9.30
CA LEU A 152 -23.19 -25.71 8.24
C LEU A 152 -23.84 -24.80 7.18
N ASP A 153 -24.35 -23.62 7.57
CA ASP A 153 -24.92 -22.64 6.63
C ASP A 153 -23.85 -21.86 5.84
N ALA A 154 -22.62 -21.78 6.37
CA ALA A 154 -21.54 -20.98 5.82
C ALA A 154 -20.51 -21.77 5.00
N LEU A 155 -20.35 -23.07 5.27
CA LEU A 155 -19.38 -23.97 4.64
C LEU A 155 -20.08 -25.24 4.14
N SER A 156 -19.93 -25.54 2.84
CA SER A 156 -20.35 -26.83 2.27
C SER A 156 -19.24 -27.46 1.42
N GLU A 157 -18.93 -28.73 1.68
CA GLU A 157 -18.04 -29.53 0.83
C GLU A 157 -18.79 -29.98 -0.44
N VAL A 158 -18.21 -29.74 -1.61
CA VAL A 158 -18.82 -30.09 -2.91
C VAL A 158 -18.28 -31.41 -3.44
N ASP A 159 -16.98 -31.65 -3.21
CA ASP A 159 -16.28 -32.91 -3.41
C ASP A 159 -15.09 -33.00 -2.43
N ASN A 160 -14.36 -34.12 -2.44
CA ASN A 160 -13.26 -34.41 -1.50
C ASN A 160 -12.06 -33.42 -1.58
N GLN A 161 -12.12 -32.40 -2.44
CA GLN A 161 -11.04 -31.45 -2.69
C GLN A 161 -11.50 -29.99 -2.78
N THR A 162 -12.80 -29.71 -2.87
CA THR A 162 -13.34 -28.36 -3.07
C THR A 162 -14.36 -27.99 -2.02
N VAL A 163 -14.23 -26.76 -1.55
CA VAL A 163 -15.03 -26.19 -0.48
C VAL A 163 -15.78 -24.97 -0.99
N THR A 164 -16.97 -24.74 -0.45
CA THR A 164 -17.81 -23.59 -0.77
C THR A 164 -17.97 -22.73 0.47
N ILE A 165 -17.61 -21.46 0.38
CA ILE A 165 -17.84 -20.46 1.44
C ILE A 165 -18.82 -19.41 0.93
N GLY A 166 -19.74 -18.97 1.80
CA GLY A 166 -20.66 -17.88 1.48
C GLY A 166 -19.94 -16.57 1.15
N MET A 167 -20.31 -15.91 0.04
CA MET A 167 -19.75 -14.62 -0.39
C MET A 167 -19.89 -13.55 0.70
N ARG A 168 -20.98 -13.59 1.47
CA ARG A 168 -21.22 -12.67 2.59
C ARG A 168 -20.10 -12.75 3.63
N GLU A 169 -19.60 -13.94 3.94
CA GLU A 169 -18.53 -14.12 4.92
C GLU A 169 -17.20 -13.61 4.38
N ILE A 170 -16.87 -13.94 3.12
CA ILE A 170 -15.65 -13.46 2.47
C ILE A 170 -15.64 -11.93 2.42
N VAL A 171 -16.73 -11.30 1.99
CA VAL A 171 -16.83 -9.83 1.92
C VAL A 171 -16.72 -9.21 3.32
N ARG A 172 -17.40 -9.77 4.33
CA ARG A 172 -17.34 -9.30 5.71
C ARG A 172 -15.89 -9.35 6.23
N TYR A 173 -15.26 -10.51 6.18
CA TYR A 173 -13.90 -10.67 6.70
C TYR A 173 -12.86 -9.93 5.86
N SER A 174 -13.07 -9.78 4.55
CA SER A 174 -12.22 -8.93 3.72
C SER A 174 -12.27 -7.47 4.16
N HIS A 175 -13.47 -6.96 4.48
CA HIS A 175 -13.62 -5.62 5.03
C HIS A 175 -12.97 -5.49 6.40
N ASP A 176 -13.24 -6.43 7.30
CA ASP A 176 -12.79 -6.35 8.70
C ASP A 176 -11.27 -6.57 8.86
N ILE A 177 -10.67 -7.47 8.06
CA ILE A 177 -9.27 -7.88 8.19
C ILE A 177 -8.37 -7.15 7.18
N MET A 178 -8.80 -7.04 5.93
CA MET A 178 -7.97 -6.44 4.87
C MET A 178 -8.28 -4.95 4.67
N GLY A 179 -9.33 -4.42 5.31
CA GLY A 179 -9.75 -3.02 5.14
C GLY A 179 -10.24 -2.70 3.73
N ILE A 180 -10.64 -3.71 2.95
CA ILE A 180 -11.08 -3.50 1.57
C ILE A 180 -12.59 -3.35 1.48
N SER A 181 -13.05 -2.41 0.65
CA SER A 181 -14.47 -2.24 0.37
C SER A 181 -15.07 -3.47 -0.31
N SER A 182 -16.39 -3.63 -0.25
CA SER A 182 -17.08 -4.73 -0.93
C SER A 182 -16.77 -4.75 -2.43
N SER A 183 -16.70 -3.59 -3.09
CA SER A 183 -16.32 -3.50 -4.51
C SER A 183 -14.86 -3.90 -4.76
N GLY A 184 -13.94 -3.60 -3.82
CA GLY A 184 -12.56 -4.08 -3.85
C GLY A 184 -12.45 -5.60 -3.72
N CYS A 185 -13.23 -6.20 -2.81
CA CYS A 185 -13.30 -7.66 -2.64
C CYS A 185 -13.76 -8.35 -3.93
N HIS A 186 -14.83 -7.87 -4.56
CA HIS A 186 -15.33 -8.43 -5.83
C HIS A 186 -14.29 -8.34 -6.95
N LYS A 187 -13.59 -7.20 -7.09
CA LYS A 187 -12.50 -7.04 -8.07
C LYS A 187 -11.35 -8.02 -7.85
N LEU A 188 -11.00 -8.31 -6.59
CA LEU A 188 -9.99 -9.34 -6.30
C LEU A 188 -10.51 -10.72 -6.69
N LEU A 189 -11.75 -11.06 -6.32
CA LEU A 189 -12.33 -12.36 -6.68
C LEU A 189 -12.44 -12.53 -8.22
N GLU A 190 -12.68 -11.47 -8.98
CA GLU A 190 -12.61 -11.51 -10.46
C GLU A 190 -11.21 -11.90 -10.96
N ILE A 191 -10.14 -11.45 -10.31
CA ILE A 191 -8.76 -11.88 -10.61
C ILE A 191 -8.62 -13.38 -10.36
N PHE A 192 -9.08 -13.87 -9.22
CA PHE A 192 -9.02 -15.30 -8.90
C PHE A 192 -9.83 -16.15 -9.89
N VAL A 193 -11.00 -15.68 -10.33
CA VAL A 193 -11.81 -16.35 -11.38
C VAL A 193 -11.05 -16.36 -12.71
N LYS A 194 -10.49 -15.22 -13.12
CA LYS A 194 -9.72 -15.09 -14.37
C LYS A 194 -8.55 -16.05 -14.43
N PHE A 195 -7.86 -16.25 -13.30
CA PHE A 195 -6.73 -17.18 -13.18
C PHE A 195 -7.14 -18.59 -12.74
N LYS A 196 -8.44 -18.88 -12.68
CA LYS A 196 -9.00 -20.21 -12.35
C LYS A 196 -8.60 -20.71 -10.96
N LEU A 197 -8.32 -19.81 -10.03
CA LEU A 197 -8.04 -20.11 -8.62
C LEU A 197 -9.34 -20.37 -7.83
N VAL A 198 -10.43 -19.71 -8.21
CA VAL A 198 -11.77 -19.91 -7.61
C VAL A 198 -12.86 -19.94 -8.68
N LYS A 199 -14.04 -20.44 -8.31
CA LYS A 199 -15.29 -20.28 -9.06
C LYS A 199 -16.30 -19.54 -8.18
N ILE A 200 -17.11 -18.69 -8.77
CA ILE A 200 -18.17 -17.96 -8.06
C ILE A 200 -19.51 -18.44 -8.60
N ASP A 201 -20.38 -18.87 -7.70
CA ASP A 201 -21.81 -19.10 -7.95
C ASP A 201 -22.61 -18.03 -7.19
N ASP A 202 -23.91 -17.85 -7.47
CA ASP A 202 -24.75 -16.69 -7.07
C ASP A 202 -24.33 -15.97 -5.76
N HIS A 203 -24.22 -16.71 -4.66
CA HIS A 203 -23.85 -16.16 -3.35
C HIS A 203 -22.71 -16.91 -2.67
N THR A 204 -21.90 -17.67 -3.41
CA THR A 204 -20.85 -18.51 -2.85
C THR A 204 -19.57 -18.53 -3.69
N VAL A 205 -18.44 -18.80 -3.03
CA VAL A 205 -17.12 -18.94 -3.67
C VAL A 205 -16.60 -20.35 -3.42
N LYS A 206 -16.23 -21.01 -4.51
CA LYS A 206 -15.71 -22.38 -4.54
C LYS A 206 -14.23 -22.39 -4.84
N PHE A 207 -13.45 -23.11 -4.03
CA PHE A 207 -12.00 -23.22 -4.22
C PHE A 207 -11.43 -24.51 -3.62
N ASN A 208 -10.19 -24.84 -3.98
CA ASN A 208 -9.46 -25.97 -3.38
C ASN A 208 -8.53 -25.45 -2.27
N PRO A 209 -8.80 -25.72 -0.98
CA PRO A 209 -8.02 -25.18 0.12
C PRO A 209 -6.59 -25.75 0.21
N ALA A 210 -6.34 -26.92 -0.37
CA ALA A 210 -5.01 -27.53 -0.37
C ALA A 210 -4.06 -26.87 -1.37
N SER A 211 -4.56 -26.44 -2.53
CA SER A 211 -3.72 -25.85 -3.59
C SER A 211 -3.76 -24.32 -3.65
N LEU A 212 -4.82 -23.67 -3.14
CA LEU A 212 -5.07 -22.23 -3.32
C LEU A 212 -3.85 -21.34 -3.06
N ILE A 213 -3.11 -21.55 -1.97
CA ILE A 213 -1.95 -20.72 -1.63
C ILE A 213 -0.79 -20.94 -2.61
N GLN A 214 -0.52 -22.20 -2.94
CA GLN A 214 0.58 -22.54 -3.84
C GLN A 214 0.27 -22.06 -5.27
N ASP A 215 -0.95 -22.27 -5.76
CA ASP A 215 -1.39 -21.80 -7.07
C ASP A 215 -1.34 -20.26 -7.17
N THR A 216 -1.69 -19.56 -6.08
CA THR A 216 -1.59 -18.10 -6.01
C THR A 216 -0.13 -17.63 -6.01
N ARG A 217 0.76 -18.35 -5.31
CA ARG A 217 2.20 -18.06 -5.27
C ARG A 217 2.83 -18.27 -6.65
N ASP A 218 2.48 -19.35 -7.34
CA ASP A 218 2.99 -19.64 -8.67
C ASP A 218 2.52 -18.61 -9.70
N LEU A 219 1.28 -18.13 -9.59
CA LEU A 219 0.78 -17.00 -10.37
C LEU A 219 1.61 -15.74 -10.15
N ILE A 220 1.87 -15.38 -8.88
CA ILE A 220 2.67 -14.19 -8.55
C ILE A 220 4.09 -14.35 -9.11
N ASN A 221 4.74 -15.48 -8.88
CA ASN A 221 6.09 -15.77 -9.38
C ASN A 221 6.17 -15.71 -10.92
N ALA A 222 5.16 -16.22 -11.62
CA ALA A 222 5.07 -16.15 -13.06
C ALA A 222 4.99 -14.69 -13.55
N LEU A 223 4.17 -13.86 -12.90
CA LEU A 223 4.08 -12.43 -13.18
C LEU A 223 5.37 -11.66 -12.83
N GLU A 224 6.09 -12.10 -11.79
CA GLU A 224 7.36 -11.51 -11.37
C GLU A 224 8.52 -11.87 -12.31
N SER A 225 8.57 -13.11 -12.80
CA SER A 225 9.61 -13.60 -13.72
C SER A 225 9.65 -12.86 -15.07
N THR A 226 8.55 -12.21 -15.46
CA THR A 226 8.50 -11.30 -16.61
C THR A 226 9.14 -9.91 -16.35
N THR A 227 9.56 -9.63 -15.11
CA THR A 227 10.18 -8.36 -14.69
C THR A 227 11.45 -8.60 -13.88
N ASN A 228 12.63 -8.29 -14.45
CA ASN A 228 13.97 -8.56 -13.90
C ASN A 228 14.10 -8.46 -12.35
N THR A 229 14.51 -9.57 -11.75
CA THR A 229 14.34 -9.97 -10.34
C THR A 229 15.69 -10.22 -9.64
N ASP A 230 16.23 -9.27 -8.87
CA ASP A 230 17.18 -9.65 -7.79
C ASP A 230 17.16 -8.71 -6.58
N ASP A 231 16.95 -7.39 -6.73
CA ASP A 231 16.81 -6.49 -5.56
C ASP A 231 15.47 -6.65 -4.80
N LEU A 232 14.47 -7.29 -5.42
CA LEU A 232 13.13 -7.49 -4.84
C LEU A 232 13.04 -8.67 -3.86
N LYS A 233 13.96 -9.63 -3.94
CA LYS A 233 13.95 -10.81 -3.04
C LYS A 233 14.21 -10.43 -1.58
N ALA A 234 14.83 -9.26 -1.33
CA ALA A 234 15.12 -8.78 0.01
C ALA A 234 13.96 -7.99 0.66
N GLU A 235 12.97 -7.51 -0.11
CA GLU A 235 11.83 -6.73 0.41
C GLU A 235 10.53 -7.54 0.58
N LEU A 236 10.52 -8.81 0.14
CA LEU A 236 9.37 -9.72 0.23
C LEU A 236 9.48 -10.69 1.43
N GLU A 237 10.13 -10.27 2.51
CA GLU A 237 10.06 -10.96 3.80
C GLU A 237 8.64 -10.78 4.39
N TYR A 238 7.72 -11.63 3.93
CA TYR A 238 6.39 -11.78 4.53
C TYR A 238 6.28 -13.07 5.34
N ILE A 239 5.77 -12.96 6.57
CA ILE A 239 5.34 -14.13 7.35
C ILE A 239 3.94 -14.51 6.84
N ASP A 240 3.61 -15.76 6.57
CA ASP A 240 2.23 -16.16 6.22
C ASP A 240 1.29 -15.99 7.44
N LEU A 241 -0.01 -15.68 7.29
CA LEU A 241 -0.94 -15.63 8.43
C LEU A 241 -1.10 -17.00 9.11
N ILE A 242 -0.97 -18.09 8.34
CA ILE A 242 -0.94 -19.45 8.88
C ILE A 242 0.38 -19.68 9.63
N GLU A 243 1.50 -19.27 9.04
CA GLU A 243 2.80 -19.31 9.71
C GLU A 243 2.82 -18.43 10.98
N LEU A 244 2.10 -17.31 10.98
CA LEU A 244 1.91 -16.45 12.14
C LEU A 244 1.08 -17.17 13.22
N ALA A 245 -0.01 -17.85 12.84
CA ALA A 245 -0.80 -18.67 13.77
C ALA A 245 0.08 -19.77 14.40
N GLU A 246 0.88 -20.46 13.59
CA GLU A 246 1.82 -21.50 14.05
C GLU A 246 2.89 -20.93 14.99
N LYS A 247 3.51 -19.80 14.63
CA LYS A 247 4.52 -19.13 15.46
C LYS A 247 3.96 -18.58 16.77
N LEU A 248 2.69 -18.19 16.78
CA LEU A 248 1.97 -17.74 17.97
C LEU A 248 1.34 -18.91 18.76
N HIS A 249 1.38 -20.13 18.23
CA HIS A 249 0.70 -21.32 18.77
C HIS A 249 -0.81 -21.09 18.99
N LEU A 250 -1.46 -20.37 18.07
CA LEU A 250 -2.89 -20.07 18.11
C LEU A 250 -3.67 -20.95 17.14
N GLU A 251 -4.88 -21.34 17.53
CA GLU A 251 -5.83 -21.92 16.59
C GLU A 251 -6.29 -20.86 15.57
N PRO A 252 -6.57 -21.22 14.31
CA PRO A 252 -6.92 -20.27 13.25
C PRO A 252 -8.08 -19.33 13.60
N HIS A 253 -9.09 -19.84 14.31
CA HIS A 253 -10.24 -19.04 14.74
C HIS A 253 -9.87 -17.98 15.78
N ALA A 254 -8.94 -18.28 16.70
CA ALA A 254 -8.47 -17.34 17.70
C ALA A 254 -7.65 -16.19 17.07
N LEU A 255 -6.85 -16.48 16.04
CA LEU A 255 -6.12 -15.46 15.29
C LEU A 255 -7.08 -14.51 14.54
N LEU A 256 -8.10 -15.06 13.87
CA LEU A 256 -9.12 -14.26 13.18
C LEU A 256 -9.90 -13.37 14.15
N ASP A 257 -10.27 -13.90 15.32
CA ASP A 257 -10.97 -13.13 16.37
C ASP A 257 -10.08 -12.02 16.95
N ALA A 258 -8.79 -12.30 17.19
CA ALA A 258 -7.82 -11.32 17.70
C ALA A 258 -7.57 -10.17 16.72
N ILE A 259 -7.53 -10.44 15.41
CA ILE A 259 -7.46 -9.41 14.38
C ILE A 259 -8.76 -8.60 14.34
N ARG A 260 -9.93 -9.28 14.35
CA ARG A 260 -11.25 -8.62 14.27
C ARG A 260 -11.48 -7.61 15.38
N ILE A 261 -11.09 -7.96 16.62
CA ILE A 261 -11.27 -7.07 17.79
C ILE A 261 -10.13 -6.06 17.95
N GLY A 262 -9.23 -5.95 16.96
CA GLY A 262 -8.14 -4.97 16.93
C GLY A 262 -7.01 -5.24 17.93
N ARG A 263 -6.90 -6.46 18.47
CA ARG A 263 -5.78 -6.85 19.35
C ARG A 263 -4.47 -7.04 18.58
N ILE A 264 -4.58 -7.41 17.30
CA ILE A 264 -3.46 -7.45 16.36
C ILE A 264 -3.65 -6.27 15.40
N GLY A 265 -2.69 -5.33 15.38
CA GLY A 265 -2.75 -4.17 14.50
C GLY A 265 -2.79 -4.60 13.03
N LEU A 266 -3.58 -3.92 12.21
CA LEU A 266 -3.74 -4.17 10.76
C LEU A 266 -2.40 -4.23 10.01
N ASP A 267 -1.37 -3.54 10.51
CA ASP A 267 -0.01 -3.55 9.97
C ASP A 267 0.67 -4.94 10.06
N ALA A 268 0.24 -5.80 10.98
CA ALA A 268 0.71 -7.18 11.10
C ALA A 268 0.02 -8.11 10.08
N VAL A 269 -1.19 -7.80 9.64
CA VAL A 269 -1.93 -8.58 8.61
C VAL A 269 -1.35 -8.37 7.21
N VAL A 270 -0.64 -7.24 7.01
CA VAL A 270 0.13 -6.94 5.79
C VAL A 270 1.55 -7.53 5.85
N LEU A 271 1.88 -8.23 6.94
CA LEU A 271 2.97 -9.20 7.05
C LEU A 271 4.38 -8.70 6.69
N LYS A 272 4.79 -7.45 6.95
CA LYS A 272 6.26 -7.20 6.92
C LYS A 272 6.93 -7.90 8.11
N GLN A 273 7.83 -8.84 7.83
CA GLN A 273 8.53 -9.65 8.85
C GLN A 273 9.23 -8.79 9.91
N SER A 274 9.71 -7.60 9.53
CA SER A 274 10.33 -6.64 10.45
C SER A 274 9.37 -6.04 11.48
N ILE A 275 8.09 -5.84 11.12
CA ILE A 275 7.06 -5.31 12.03
C ILE A 275 6.59 -6.42 12.98
N VAL A 276 6.38 -7.63 12.45
CA VAL A 276 5.98 -8.80 13.26
C VAL A 276 7.06 -9.14 14.28
N ARG A 277 8.34 -9.18 13.86
CA ARG A 277 9.47 -9.45 14.76
C ARG A 277 9.56 -8.41 15.88
N ARG A 278 9.42 -7.12 15.55
CA ARG A 278 9.43 -6.02 16.51
C ARG A 278 8.26 -6.09 17.50
N CYS A 279 7.06 -6.42 17.03
CA CYS A 279 5.87 -6.53 17.88
C CYS A 279 5.96 -7.74 18.84
N MET A 280 6.53 -8.86 18.38
CA MET A 280 6.83 -10.03 19.22
C MET A 280 7.89 -9.72 20.29
N GLU A 281 8.89 -8.91 19.96
CA GLU A 281 9.95 -8.45 20.86
C GLU A 281 9.43 -7.43 21.90
N GLU A 282 8.51 -6.54 21.50
CA GLU A 282 8.01 -5.46 22.36
C GLU A 282 6.90 -5.90 23.33
N GLN A 283 6.04 -6.88 22.97
CA GLN A 283 4.87 -7.21 23.80
C GLN A 283 4.91 -8.57 24.52
N GLY A 284 5.76 -9.51 24.11
CA GLY A 284 5.90 -10.81 24.76
C GLY A 284 4.63 -11.68 24.79
N ARG A 285 4.79 -12.96 25.16
CA ARG A 285 3.76 -14.02 25.10
C ARG A 285 2.46 -13.78 25.91
N GLN A 286 2.36 -12.73 26.73
CA GLN A 286 1.24 -12.54 27.65
C GLN A 286 0.02 -11.81 27.04
N SER A 287 0.17 -11.14 25.90
CA SER A 287 -0.96 -10.46 25.23
C SER A 287 -1.86 -11.39 24.40
N PHE A 288 -1.50 -12.68 24.30
CA PHE A 288 -2.10 -13.64 23.35
C PHE A 288 -2.92 -14.77 24.00
N TYR A 289 -3.05 -14.78 25.33
CA TYR A 289 -3.97 -15.66 26.07
C TYR A 289 -5.20 -14.87 26.55
#